data_AF-W7BJ25-F1
#
_entry.id   AF-W7BJ25-F1
#
_cell.length_a   1.000
_cell.length_b   1.000
_cell.length_c   1.000
_cell.angle_alpha   90.00
_cell.angle_beta   90.00
_cell.angle_gamma   90.00
#
_symmetry.space_group_name_H-M   'P 1'
#
loop_
_entity.id
_entity.type
_entity.pdbx_description
1 polymer ?
#
loop_
_entity_poly.entity_id
_entity_poly.type
_entity_poly.pdbx_seq_one_letter_code
_entity_poly.pdbx_strand_id
1 'polypeptide(L)'
;MAEEKKNTATKKDIEAVQAKQSIPEAEKNPMGKFGVKETFEGPDGTEYTFQFPGTRAAQDIIDQSKNGYGVVVESAYNEALWKSVIVSPQGINWDYWDEMPNRGYRDVMNAADNFLGRWIN
;
A
#
# COMPACT_ATOMS: atom_id res chain seq x y z
N MET A 1 41.52 4.18 -23.20
CA MET A 1 40.97 5.09 -22.16
C MET A 1 39.46 5.06 -22.34
N ALA A 2 38.71 4.61 -21.34
CA ALA A 2 37.29 4.30 -21.47
C ALA A 2 36.43 5.56 -21.39
N GLU A 3 35.52 5.70 -22.35
CA GLU A 3 34.57 6.81 -22.47
C GLU A 3 33.43 6.73 -21.45
N GLU A 4 33.17 7.89 -20.86
CA GLU A 4 32.15 8.24 -19.89
C GLU A 4 30.75 8.17 -20.53
N LYS A 5 29.91 7.21 -20.10
CA LYS A 5 28.51 7.13 -20.54
C LYS A 5 27.63 7.98 -19.63
N LYS A 6 27.31 9.20 -20.09
CA LYS A 6 26.27 10.07 -19.54
C LYS A 6 24.89 9.42 -19.70
N ASN A 7 24.25 9.12 -18.58
CA ASN A 7 22.87 8.64 -18.50
C ASN A 7 21.90 9.81 -18.75
N THR A 8 21.40 9.93 -19.97
CA THR A 8 20.33 10.86 -20.33
C THR A 8 19.05 10.07 -20.50
N ALA A 9 18.31 9.86 -19.41
CA ALA A 9 16.93 9.38 -19.48
C ALA A 9 16.05 10.55 -19.95
N THR A 10 15.45 10.38 -21.13
CA THR A 10 14.58 11.36 -21.78
C THR A 10 13.24 11.46 -21.05
N LYS A 11 12.66 12.66 -20.96
CA LYS A 11 11.35 12.93 -20.32
C LYS A 11 10.21 11.99 -20.76
N LYS A 12 10.30 11.46 -21.98
CA LYS A 12 9.37 10.45 -22.54
C LYS A 12 9.36 9.12 -21.78
N ASP A 13 10.47 8.72 -21.19
CA ASP A 13 10.58 7.46 -20.45
C ASP A 13 9.85 7.54 -19.11
N ILE A 14 9.81 8.73 -18.50
CA ILE A 14 9.07 9.01 -17.25
C ILE A 14 7.55 8.99 -17.51
N GLU A 15 7.10 9.63 -18.59
CA GLU A 15 5.68 9.62 -19.00
C GLU A 15 5.17 8.23 -19.38
N ALA A 16 6.01 7.38 -19.99
CA ALA A 16 5.64 6.00 -20.31
C ALA A 16 5.55 5.10 -19.07
N VAL A 17 6.30 5.40 -18.01
CA VAL A 17 6.18 4.73 -16.70
C VAL A 17 4.91 5.22 -15.99
N GLN A 18 4.60 6.51 -16.06
CA GLN A 18 3.43 7.10 -15.42
C GLN A 18 2.12 6.71 -16.13
N ALA A 19 2.12 6.63 -17.46
CA ALA A 19 0.97 6.14 -18.25
C ALA A 19 0.71 4.62 -18.08
N LYS A 20 1.73 3.83 -17.67
CA LYS A 20 1.53 2.44 -17.24
C LYS A 20 1.04 2.31 -15.80
N GLN A 21 1.15 3.36 -15.00
CA GLN A 21 0.57 3.41 -13.66
C GLN A 21 -0.89 3.90 -13.67
N SER A 22 -1.30 4.61 -14.73
CA SER A 22 -2.70 5.00 -14.97
C SER A 22 -3.40 4.00 -15.91
N ILE A 23 -3.58 2.76 -15.47
CA ILE A 23 -4.47 1.83 -16.17
C ILE A 23 -5.85 1.95 -15.52
N PRO A 24 -6.90 2.36 -16.25
CA PRO A 24 -8.25 2.45 -15.72
C PRO A 24 -8.75 1.07 -15.25
N GLU A 25 -9.27 1.07 -14.03
CA GLU A 25 -9.64 -0.07 -13.17
C GLU A 25 -10.87 -0.87 -13.64
N ALA A 26 -11.24 -0.80 -14.92
CA ALA A 26 -12.57 -1.21 -15.38
C ALA A 26 -12.66 -2.51 -16.21
N GLU A 27 -11.56 -3.09 -16.73
CA GLU A 27 -11.71 -4.16 -17.75
C GLU A 27 -10.75 -5.37 -17.67
N LYS A 28 -10.42 -5.87 -16.48
CA LYS A 28 -9.85 -7.24 -16.36
C LYS A 28 -10.40 -8.05 -15.18
N ASN A 29 -11.63 -8.51 -15.31
CA ASN A 29 -12.00 -9.81 -14.75
C ASN A 29 -11.53 -10.92 -15.73
N PRO A 30 -11.18 -12.17 -15.31
CA PRO A 30 -11.52 -12.84 -14.04
C PRO A 30 -10.33 -13.59 -13.34
N MET A 31 -10.50 -13.94 -12.06
CA MET A 31 -9.70 -14.93 -11.28
C MET A 31 -8.32 -14.55 -10.70
N GLY A 32 -8.16 -13.37 -10.13
CA GLY A 32 -7.08 -13.16 -9.17
C GLY A 32 -7.46 -12.09 -8.18
N LYS A 33 -7.73 -12.45 -6.92
CA LYS A 33 -7.89 -11.46 -5.83
C LYS A 33 -6.64 -10.55 -5.72
N PHE A 34 -5.50 -11.02 -6.24
CA PHE A 34 -4.22 -10.32 -6.29
C PHE A 34 -4.25 -9.12 -7.25
N GLY A 35 -3.97 -7.93 -6.72
CA GLY A 35 -3.76 -6.73 -7.54
C GLY A 35 -4.96 -5.81 -7.70
N VAL A 36 -6.06 -6.05 -6.98
CA VAL A 36 -7.11 -5.04 -6.77
C VAL A 36 -6.48 -3.85 -6.06
N LYS A 37 -6.72 -2.66 -6.58
CA LYS A 37 -6.34 -1.40 -5.94
C LYS A 37 -7.59 -0.62 -5.57
N GLU A 38 -7.48 0.21 -4.55
CA GLU A 38 -8.52 1.16 -4.16
C GLU A 38 -7.84 2.44 -3.69
N THR A 39 -8.31 3.59 -4.17
CA THR A 39 -7.82 4.89 -3.73
C THR A 39 -8.72 5.41 -2.62
N PHE A 40 -8.11 5.85 -1.52
CA PHE A 40 -8.76 6.41 -0.36
C PHE A 40 -8.21 7.81 -0.09
N GLU A 41 -9.08 8.81 -0.10
CA GLU A 41 -8.72 10.15 0.34
C GLU A 41 -8.80 10.19 1.86
N GLY A 42 -7.65 10.39 2.52
CA GLY A 42 -7.60 10.55 3.96
C GLY A 42 -8.24 11.87 4.41
N PRO A 43 -8.57 12.00 5.70
CA PRO A 43 -9.18 13.21 6.26
C PRO A 43 -8.33 14.48 6.07
N ASP A 44 -7.05 14.30 5.74
CA ASP A 44 -6.07 15.33 5.47
C ASP A 44 -5.98 15.75 4.00
N GLY A 45 -6.83 15.21 3.13
CA GLY A 45 -6.74 15.38 1.69
C GLY A 45 -5.53 14.66 1.07
N THR A 46 -4.89 13.75 1.82
CA THR A 46 -3.82 12.90 1.29
C THR A 46 -4.45 11.69 0.61
N GLU A 47 -4.09 11.45 -0.65
CA GLU A 47 -4.53 10.29 -1.40
C GLU A 47 -3.68 9.06 -1.03
N TYR A 48 -4.32 8.04 -0.49
CA TYR A 48 -3.74 6.74 -0.20
C TYR A 48 -4.17 5.75 -1.26
N THR A 49 -3.24 4.92 -1.73
CA THR A 49 -3.58 3.80 -2.61
C THR A 49 -3.38 2.51 -1.84
N PHE A 50 -4.45 1.75 -1.71
CA PHE A 50 -4.45 0.40 -1.16
C PHE A 50 -4.35 -0.61 -2.29
N GLN A 51 -3.64 -1.70 -2.06
CA GLN A 51 -3.55 -2.82 -2.97
C GLN A 51 -3.72 -4.12 -2.17
N PHE A 52 -4.51 -5.05 -2.70
CA PHE A 52 -4.68 -6.33 -2.03
C PHE A 52 -3.41 -7.19 -2.23
N PRO A 53 -2.69 -7.54 -1.15
CA PRO A 53 -1.43 -8.26 -1.24
C PRO A 53 -1.62 -9.76 -1.55
N GLY A 54 -2.85 -10.23 -1.53
CA GLY A 54 -3.19 -11.65 -1.66
C GLY A 54 -3.65 -12.28 -0.36
N THR A 55 -4.43 -13.35 -0.46
CA THR A 55 -4.96 -14.06 0.73
C THR A 55 -3.85 -14.63 1.60
N ARG A 56 -2.76 -15.14 0.99
CA ARG A 56 -1.62 -15.68 1.76
C ARG A 56 -0.91 -14.58 2.54
N ALA A 57 -0.58 -13.48 1.88
CA ALA A 57 0.08 -12.34 2.52
C ALA A 57 -0.81 -11.73 3.61
N ALA A 58 -2.12 -11.63 3.39
CA ALA A 58 -3.04 -11.13 4.40
C ALA A 58 -3.14 -12.04 5.64
N GLN A 59 -3.11 -13.36 5.45
CA GLN A 59 -3.02 -14.28 6.59
C GLN A 59 -1.66 -14.17 7.31
N ASP A 60 -0.57 -14.00 6.55
CA ASP A 60 0.76 -13.79 7.11
C ASP A 60 0.85 -12.49 7.93
N ILE A 61 0.16 -11.41 7.53
CA ILE A 61 0.03 -10.17 8.32
C ILE A 61 -0.54 -10.49 9.71
N ILE A 62 -1.66 -11.22 9.78
CA ILE A 62 -2.31 -11.58 11.04
C ILE A 62 -1.40 -12.48 11.89
N ASP A 63 -0.75 -13.45 11.27
CA ASP A 63 0.09 -14.43 11.96
C ASP A 63 1.39 -13.82 12.50
N GLN A 64 2.03 -12.94 11.74
CA GLN A 64 3.23 -12.20 12.16
C GLN A 64 2.93 -11.17 13.26
N SER A 65 1.67 -10.73 13.36
CA SER A 65 1.25 -9.74 14.34
C SER A 65 0.91 -10.34 15.70
N LYS A 66 0.96 -11.68 15.85
CA LYS A 66 0.68 -12.35 17.13
C LYS A 66 1.91 -12.34 18.04
N ASN A 67 1.70 -12.07 19.32
CA ASN A 67 2.74 -12.23 20.34
C ASN A 67 2.91 -13.72 20.73
N GLY A 68 3.86 -14.01 21.63
CA GLY A 68 4.11 -15.37 22.13
C GLY A 68 2.93 -16.04 22.85
N TYR A 69 1.85 -15.32 23.12
CA TYR A 69 0.60 -15.84 23.70
C TYR A 69 -0.51 -15.99 22.63
N GLY A 70 -0.21 -15.76 21.35
CA GLY A 70 -1.16 -15.85 20.25
C GLY A 70 -2.11 -14.65 20.12
N VAL A 71 -1.87 -13.58 20.89
CA VAL A 71 -2.69 -12.35 20.85
C VAL A 71 -2.14 -11.40 19.80
N VAL A 72 -3.02 -10.90 18.92
CA VAL A 72 -2.64 -9.90 17.90
C VAL A 72 -2.27 -8.59 18.59
N VAL A 73 -1.05 -8.13 18.33
CA VAL A 73 -0.56 -6.82 18.76
C VAL A 73 -0.93 -5.82 17.69
N GLU A 74 -1.85 -4.91 18.02
CA GLU A 74 -2.37 -3.90 17.09
C GLU A 74 -1.24 -3.08 16.43
N SER A 75 -0.20 -2.75 17.19
CA SER A 75 0.96 -2.02 16.66
C SER A 75 1.68 -2.80 15.54
N ALA A 76 1.93 -4.09 15.76
CA ALA A 76 2.57 -4.94 14.76
C ALA A 76 1.65 -5.20 13.57
N TYR A 77 0.34 -5.33 13.83
CA TYR A 77 -0.69 -5.50 12.81
C TYR A 77 -0.76 -4.30 11.87
N ASN A 78 -0.90 -3.11 12.43
CA ASN A 78 -0.97 -1.91 11.61
C ASN A 78 0.33 -1.74 10.83
N GLU A 79 1.49 -2.00 11.45
CA GLU A 79 2.77 -1.94 10.75
C GLU A 79 2.84 -2.88 9.54
N ALA A 80 2.40 -4.13 9.71
CA ALA A 80 2.34 -5.10 8.63
C ALA A 80 1.27 -4.72 7.58
N LEU A 81 0.18 -4.08 7.99
CA LEU A 81 -0.89 -3.58 7.14
C LEU A 81 -0.39 -2.49 6.19
N TRP A 82 0.24 -1.42 6.69
CA TRP A 82 0.71 -0.36 5.78
C TRP A 82 1.91 -0.77 4.94
N LYS A 83 2.72 -1.74 5.39
CA LYS A 83 3.83 -2.28 4.58
C LYS A 83 3.35 -3.13 3.41
N SER A 84 2.23 -3.84 3.58
CA SER A 84 1.76 -4.83 2.61
C SER A 84 0.56 -4.36 1.79
N VAL A 85 -0.32 -3.55 2.39
CA VAL A 85 -1.60 -3.10 1.81
C VAL A 85 -1.48 -1.69 1.25
N ILE A 86 -0.79 -0.78 1.93
CA ILE A 86 -0.66 0.61 1.46
C ILE A 86 0.55 0.73 0.54
N VAL A 87 0.29 0.99 -0.74
CA VAL A 87 1.36 1.10 -1.77
C VAL A 87 1.75 2.54 -2.07
N SER A 88 0.89 3.50 -1.74
CA SER A 88 1.14 4.92 -1.89
C SER A 88 0.46 5.71 -0.76
N PRO A 89 1.12 6.73 -0.18
CA PRO A 89 2.51 7.15 -0.42
C PRO A 89 3.54 6.09 0.02
N GLN A 90 4.69 6.06 -0.66
CA GLN A 90 5.80 5.18 -0.29
C GLN A 90 6.56 5.76 0.92
N GLY A 91 7.03 4.90 1.82
CA GLY A 91 7.80 5.32 2.99
C GLY A 91 6.97 5.65 4.22
N ILE A 92 5.71 5.20 4.27
CA ILE A 92 4.90 5.25 5.49
C ILE A 92 5.60 4.44 6.59
N ASN A 93 5.94 5.13 7.67
CA ASN A 93 6.52 4.58 8.90
C ASN A 93 5.84 5.23 10.11
N TRP A 94 6.24 4.84 11.31
CA TRP A 94 5.73 5.47 12.54
C TRP A 94 6.01 6.97 12.58
N ASP A 95 7.18 7.41 12.11
CA ASP A 95 7.54 8.83 12.06
C ASP A 95 6.61 9.65 11.14
N TYR A 96 6.20 9.09 9.99
CA TYR A 96 5.23 9.72 9.08
C TYR A 96 3.91 10.02 9.80
N TRP A 97 3.46 9.12 10.66
CA TRP A 97 2.24 9.30 11.43
C TRP A 97 2.41 10.27 12.61
N ASP A 98 3.61 10.34 13.19
CA ASP A 98 3.94 11.27 14.28
C ASP A 98 4.18 12.71 13.78
N GLU A 99 4.74 12.88 12.58
CA GLU A 99 4.97 14.18 11.92
C GLU A 99 3.69 14.77 11.34
N MET A 100 2.66 13.94 11.08
CA MET A 100 1.37 14.41 10.62
C MET A 100 0.59 15.07 11.77
N PRO A 101 0.32 16.40 11.70
CA PRO A 101 -0.40 17.11 12.77
C PRO A 101 -1.86 16.70 12.90
N ASN A 102 -2.39 15.96 11.94
CA ASN A 102 -3.78 15.55 11.86
C ASN A 102 -3.92 14.03 11.83
N ARG A 103 -4.94 13.55 12.54
CA ARG A 103 -5.10 12.18 13.04
C ARG A 103 -5.59 11.16 12.00
N GLY A 104 -5.11 11.23 10.76
CA GLY A 104 -5.54 10.32 9.69
C GLY A 104 -5.11 8.86 9.88
N TYR A 105 -4.16 8.58 10.76
CA TYR A 105 -3.66 7.22 11.02
C TYR A 105 -4.77 6.19 11.24
N ARG A 106 -5.68 6.44 12.19
CA ARG A 106 -6.74 5.47 12.51
C ARG A 106 -7.72 5.30 11.35
N ASP A 107 -8.05 6.37 10.65
CA ASP A 107 -8.97 6.31 9.51
C ASP A 107 -8.35 5.52 8.35
N VAL A 108 -7.07 5.76 8.05
CA VAL A 108 -6.33 5.04 7.01
C VAL A 108 -6.17 3.56 7.38
N MET A 109 -5.82 3.24 8.64
CA MET A 109 -5.72 1.84 9.08
C MET A 109 -7.07 1.13 9.04
N ASN A 110 -8.14 1.78 9.49
CA ASN A 110 -9.49 1.22 9.42
C ASN A 110 -9.95 1.00 7.97
N ALA A 111 -9.63 1.93 7.07
CA ALA A 111 -9.95 1.80 5.66
C ALA A 111 -9.18 0.65 5.01
N ALA A 112 -7.88 0.53 5.32
CA ALA A 112 -7.04 -0.56 4.85
C ALA A 112 -7.48 -1.93 5.40
N ASP A 113 -7.88 -2.01 6.68
CA ASP A 113 -8.39 -3.23 7.30
C ASP A 113 -9.75 -3.65 6.69
N ASN A 114 -10.66 -2.70 6.50
CA ASN A 114 -11.94 -2.96 5.84
C ASN A 114 -11.72 -3.42 4.39
N PHE A 115 -10.83 -2.77 3.65
CA PHE A 115 -10.44 -3.19 2.31
C PHE A 115 -9.92 -4.64 2.33
N LEU A 116 -8.99 -4.96 3.23
CA LEU A 116 -8.45 -6.31 3.39
C LEU A 116 -9.56 -7.35 3.71
N GLY A 117 -10.43 -7.03 4.66
CA GLY A 117 -11.55 -7.88 5.10
C GLY A 117 -12.60 -8.13 4.02
N ARG A 118 -12.89 -7.13 3.16
CA ARG A 118 -13.81 -7.28 2.01
C ARG A 118 -13.33 -8.31 1.00
N TRP A 119 -12.02 -8.52 0.88
CA TRP A 119 -11.43 -9.47 -0.08
C TRP A 119 -11.16 -10.85 0.53
N ILE A 120 -11.06 -10.96 1.86
CA ILE A 120 -10.82 -12.23 2.57
C ILE A 120 -12.11 -12.98 2.88
N ASN A 121 -13.18 -12.28 3.26
CA ASN A 121 -14.52 -12.88 3.42
C ASN A 121 -15.10 -13.37 2.07
#